data_AF-A0AAV3SLS7-F1
#
_entry.id   AF-A0AAV3SLS7-F1
#
_cell.length_a   1.000
_cell.length_b   1.000
_cell.length_c   1.000
_cell.angle_alpha   90.00
_cell.angle_beta   90.00
_cell.angle_gamma   90.00
#
_symmetry.space_group_name_H-M   'P 1'
#
loop_
_entity.id
_entity.type
_entity.pdbx_description
1 polymer ?
#
loop_
_entity_poly.entity_id
_entity_poly.type
_entity_poly.pdbx_seq_one_letter_code
_entity_poly.pdbx_strand_id
1 'polypeptide(L)'
;MRSHLRAGIAIHNAGNHHAAHDAWEERWLESDGDDERFLHGLIQFTAAIHHARERNWTGATGLADSASDYLAALPSPYRGVDVAAVRAFLAALRADPERIERAPPLALTHEDRELTLTDLDFDASTITAAVFAENSDYDETMIERAVGYARADLDDGRPTSPFVTLVLDFARGENRGIVHQRLAEHTERRRAREHDVDGLFEV
;
A
#
# COMPACT_ATOMS: atom_id res chain seq x y z
N MET A 1 8.00 -5.90 7.34
CA MET A 1 8.18 -4.43 7.53
C MET A 1 8.56 -3.68 6.25
N ARG A 2 9.75 -3.87 5.66
CA ARG A 2 10.22 -3.02 4.53
C ARG A 2 9.26 -2.98 3.33
N SER A 3 8.76 -4.13 2.87
CA SER A 3 7.84 -4.19 1.72
C SER A 3 6.50 -3.49 2.00
N HIS A 4 5.95 -3.67 3.20
CA HIS A 4 4.76 -2.95 3.67
C HIS A 4 4.97 -1.43 3.71
N LEU A 5 6.10 -0.99 4.27
CA LEU A 5 6.44 0.43 4.33
C LEU A 5 6.51 1.03 2.92
N ARG A 6 7.25 0.39 2.01
CA ARG A 6 7.38 0.83 0.61
C ARG A 6 6.04 0.83 -0.13
N ALA A 7 5.21 -0.19 0.08
CA ALA A 7 3.88 -0.29 -0.53
C ALA A 7 3.00 0.89 -0.11
N GLY A 8 2.84 1.15 1.20
CA GLY A 8 2.03 2.27 1.68
C GLY A 8 2.56 3.64 1.24
N ILE A 9 3.89 3.83 1.20
CA ILE A 9 4.51 5.06 0.65
C ILE A 9 4.12 5.27 -0.81
N ALA A 10 4.24 4.23 -1.65
CA ALA A 10 3.92 4.33 -3.07
C ALA A 10 2.41 4.54 -3.31
N ILE A 11 1.54 3.91 -2.52
CA ILE A 11 0.08 4.11 -2.56
C ILE A 11 -0.29 5.54 -2.17
N HIS A 12 0.32 6.06 -1.09
CA HIS A 12 0.18 7.45 -0.65
C HIS A 12 0.65 8.44 -1.74
N ASN A 13 1.85 8.22 -2.30
CA ASN A 13 2.41 9.07 -3.36
C ASN A 13 1.55 9.04 -4.63
N ALA A 14 0.88 7.91 -4.92
CA ALA A 14 -0.10 7.80 -5.99
C ALA A 14 -1.46 8.48 -5.69
N GLY A 15 -1.59 9.15 -4.54
CA GLY A 15 -2.77 9.92 -4.16
C GLY A 15 -3.85 9.14 -3.42
N ASN A 16 -3.65 7.84 -3.16
CA ASN A 16 -4.60 6.97 -2.46
C ASN A 16 -4.39 7.03 -0.94
N HIS A 17 -4.55 8.22 -0.35
CA HIS A 17 -4.22 8.46 1.05
C HIS A 17 -5.07 7.68 2.05
N HIS A 18 -6.33 7.38 1.69
CA HIS A 18 -7.16 6.52 2.53
C HIS A 18 -6.57 5.11 2.55
N ALA A 19 -6.53 4.42 1.40
CA ALA A 19 -6.02 3.05 1.28
C ALA A 19 -4.56 2.85 1.72
N ALA A 20 -3.73 3.89 1.76
CA ALA A 20 -2.33 3.76 2.16
C ALA A 20 -2.14 3.16 3.56
N HIS A 21 -3.10 3.36 4.48
CA HIS A 21 -2.97 2.84 5.85
C HIS A 21 -3.04 1.31 5.94
N ASP A 22 -3.82 0.65 5.07
CA ASP A 22 -4.00 -0.81 5.08
C ASP A 22 -2.67 -1.54 4.81
N ALA A 23 -1.78 -0.92 4.02
CA ALA A 23 -0.44 -1.46 3.79
C ALA A 23 0.39 -1.55 5.08
N TRP A 24 0.08 -0.74 6.09
CA TRP A 24 0.81 -0.65 7.36
C TRP A 24 0.07 -1.26 8.55
N GLU A 25 -1.25 -1.42 8.49
CA GLU A 25 -2.10 -1.77 9.64
C GLU A 25 -1.67 -3.07 10.33
N GLU A 26 -1.53 -4.17 9.58
CA GLU A 26 -1.08 -5.46 10.12
C GLU A 26 0.25 -5.30 10.89
N ARG A 27 1.20 -4.57 10.30
CA ARG A 27 2.53 -4.37 10.90
C ARG A 27 2.50 -3.42 12.08
N TRP A 28 1.55 -2.49 12.12
CA TRP A 28 1.32 -1.63 13.26
C TRP A 28 0.76 -2.44 14.44
N LEU A 29 -0.26 -3.26 14.22
CA LEU A 29 -0.88 -4.10 15.25
C LEU A 29 0.10 -5.11 15.87
N GLU A 30 1.11 -5.55 15.11
CA GLU A 30 2.18 -6.45 15.57
C GLU A 30 3.37 -5.73 16.22
N SER A 31 3.43 -4.39 16.16
CA SER A 31 4.60 -3.62 16.57
C SER A 31 4.48 -3.03 17.97
N ASP A 32 5.65 -2.76 18.56
CA ASP A 32 5.78 -2.08 19.85
C ASP A 32 6.79 -0.93 19.75
N GLY A 33 6.79 -0.05 20.75
CA GLY A 33 7.83 0.96 20.92
C GLY A 33 7.91 1.96 19.76
N ASP A 34 9.10 2.16 19.20
CA ASP A 34 9.34 3.18 18.17
C ASP A 34 8.70 2.81 16.83
N ASP A 35 8.59 1.51 16.50
CA ASP A 35 7.93 1.06 15.28
C ASP A 35 6.41 1.24 15.34
N GLU A 36 5.79 1.01 16.50
CA GLU A 36 4.36 1.28 16.72
C GLU A 36 4.08 2.76 16.52
N ARG A 37 4.81 3.63 17.23
CA ARG A 37 4.63 5.08 17.10
C ARG A 37 4.88 5.56 15.68
N PHE A 38 5.85 4.98 14.99
CA PHE A 38 6.15 5.33 13.61
C PHE A 38 4.99 4.99 12.67
N LEU A 39 4.52 3.75 12.68
CA LEU A 39 3.46 3.31 11.79
C LEU A 39 2.13 3.98 12.13
N HIS A 40 1.81 4.10 13.42
CA HIS A 40 0.62 4.82 13.88
C HIS A 40 0.66 6.29 13.42
N GLY A 41 1.81 6.96 13.59
CA GLY A 41 1.98 8.32 13.12
C GLY A 41 1.83 8.47 11.60
N LEU A 42 2.32 7.52 10.80
CA LEU A 42 2.14 7.51 9.35
C LEU A 42 0.68 7.26 8.94
N ILE A 43 -0.01 6.32 9.58
CA ILE A 43 -1.44 6.04 9.37
C ILE A 43 -2.28 7.29 9.65
N GLN A 44 -2.03 7.96 10.77
CA GLN A 44 -2.72 9.20 11.15
C GLN A 44 -2.39 10.35 10.18
N PHE A 45 -1.14 10.41 9.69
CA PHE A 45 -0.73 11.39 8.67
C PHE A 45 -1.49 11.23 7.36
N THR A 46 -1.64 10.01 6.83
CA THR A 46 -2.38 9.79 5.58
C THR A 46 -3.88 10.01 5.77
N ALA A 47 -4.43 9.63 6.93
CA ALA A 47 -5.80 9.93 7.32
C ALA A 47 -6.06 11.45 7.40
N ALA A 48 -5.14 12.22 8.00
CA ALA A 48 -5.26 13.68 8.09
C ALA A 48 -5.38 14.34 6.70
N ILE A 49 -4.59 13.86 5.73
CA ILE A 49 -4.64 14.32 4.35
C ILE A 49 -5.97 13.95 3.68
N HIS A 50 -6.44 12.72 3.87
CA HIS A 50 -7.73 12.27 3.34
C HIS A 50 -8.88 13.14 3.89
N HIS A 51 -8.94 13.34 5.20
CA HIS A 51 -9.94 14.23 5.82
C HIS A 51 -9.86 15.66 5.29
N ALA A 52 -8.66 16.20 5.10
CA ALA A 52 -8.50 17.54 4.54
C ALA A 52 -9.06 17.60 3.10
N ARG A 53 -8.82 16.59 2.27
CA ARG A 53 -9.39 16.53 0.91
C ARG A 53 -10.91 16.45 0.88
N GLU A 54 -11.52 15.85 1.89
CA GLU A 54 -12.98 15.80 2.06
C GLU A 54 -13.57 17.06 2.70
N ARG A 55 -12.74 18.09 2.95
CA ARG A 55 -13.11 19.31 3.69
C ARG A 55 -13.56 19.06 5.12
N ASN A 56 -13.16 17.92 5.70
CA ASN A 56 -13.32 17.64 7.12
C ASN A 56 -12.18 18.28 7.91
N TRP A 57 -12.22 19.59 8.06
CA TRP A 57 -11.15 20.38 8.68
C TRP A 57 -10.89 20.03 10.14
N THR A 58 -11.94 19.77 10.91
CA THR A 58 -11.82 19.36 12.31
C THR A 58 -11.14 17.99 12.42
N GLY A 59 -11.53 17.03 11.58
CA GLY A 59 -10.87 15.73 11.54
C GLY A 59 -9.41 15.84 11.09
N ALA A 60 -9.14 16.58 10.03
CA ALA A 60 -7.79 16.79 9.50
C ALA A 60 -6.84 17.38 10.56
N THR A 61 -7.28 18.42 11.27
CA THR A 61 -6.45 19.08 12.29
C THR A 61 -6.25 18.20 13.53
N GLY A 62 -7.27 17.45 13.96
CA GLY A 62 -7.15 16.51 15.08
C GLY A 62 -6.21 15.34 14.78
N LEU A 63 -6.35 14.73 13.59
CA LEU A 63 -5.44 13.67 13.13
C LEU A 63 -4.01 14.21 12.93
N ALA A 64 -3.86 15.45 12.47
CA ALA A 64 -2.54 16.06 12.33
C ALA A 64 -1.82 16.29 13.67
N ASP A 65 -2.58 16.65 14.71
CA ASP A 65 -2.08 16.78 16.09
C ASP A 65 -1.65 15.40 16.62
N SER A 66 -2.53 14.41 16.53
CA SER A 66 -2.24 13.04 16.99
C SER A 66 -1.05 12.40 16.25
N ALA A 67 -0.98 12.53 14.93
CA ALA A 67 0.15 12.06 14.13
C ALA A 67 1.47 12.72 14.59
N SER A 68 1.42 14.01 14.91
CA SER A 68 2.60 14.76 15.38
C SER A 68 3.09 14.23 16.72
N ASP A 69 2.19 13.88 17.65
CA ASP A 69 2.54 13.34 18.97
C ASP A 69 3.26 11.99 18.85
N TYR A 70 2.75 11.07 18.02
CA TYR A 70 3.41 9.79 17.77
C TYR A 70 4.81 9.95 17.18
N LEU A 71 4.96 10.87 16.22
CA LEU A 71 6.22 11.08 15.51
C LEU A 71 7.21 12.00 16.26
N ALA A 72 6.81 12.65 17.36
CA ALA A 72 7.57 13.72 18.00
C ALA A 72 8.96 13.28 18.45
N ALA A 73 9.06 12.10 19.07
CA ALA A 73 10.30 11.60 19.66
C ALA A 73 11.18 10.78 18.70
N LEU A 74 10.71 10.51 17.48
CA LEU A 74 11.43 9.67 16.52
C LEU A 74 12.57 10.46 15.84
N PRO A 75 13.73 9.83 15.57
CA PRO A 75 14.79 10.46 14.79
C PRO A 75 14.34 10.67 13.33
N SER A 76 15.07 11.49 12.58
CA SER A 76 14.93 11.57 11.12
C SER A 76 16.30 11.33 10.45
N PRO A 77 16.42 10.39 9.51
CA PRO A 77 15.36 9.48 9.06
C PRO A 77 15.04 8.40 10.10
N TYR A 78 13.81 7.86 10.06
CA TYR A 78 13.43 6.63 10.78
C TYR A 78 12.92 5.60 9.77
N ARG A 79 13.46 4.37 9.83
CA ARG A 79 13.17 3.31 8.83
C ARG A 79 13.33 3.77 7.37
N GLY A 80 14.23 4.73 7.11
CA GLY A 80 14.47 5.30 5.80
C GLY A 80 13.52 6.43 5.39
N VAL A 81 12.53 6.79 6.20
CA VAL A 81 11.58 7.88 5.93
C VAL A 81 12.04 9.18 6.58
N ASP A 82 11.91 10.30 5.86
CA ASP A 82 12.13 11.64 6.42
C ASP A 82 10.97 12.08 7.31
N VAL A 83 10.99 11.63 8.57
CA VAL A 83 9.99 11.99 9.58
C VAL A 83 9.98 13.50 9.86
N ALA A 84 11.09 14.20 9.67
CA ALA A 84 11.14 15.65 9.86
C ALA A 84 10.27 16.38 8.82
N ALA A 85 10.30 15.94 7.55
CA ALA A 85 9.41 16.46 6.51
C ALA A 85 7.93 16.18 6.84
N VAL A 86 7.61 14.97 7.33
CA VAL A 86 6.24 14.62 7.75
C VAL A 86 5.76 15.53 8.89
N ARG A 87 6.56 15.72 9.94
CA ARG A 87 6.23 16.64 11.05
C ARG A 87 6.03 18.08 10.58
N ALA A 88 6.88 18.57 9.68
CA ALA A 88 6.72 19.92 9.11
C ALA A 88 5.42 20.06 8.30
N PHE A 89 5.06 19.03 7.52
CA PHE A 89 3.80 19.02 6.79
C PHE A 89 2.58 19.00 7.72
N LEU A 90 2.61 18.16 8.77
CA LEU A 90 1.56 18.06 9.77
C LEU A 90 1.33 19.37 10.52
N ALA A 91 2.41 20.03 10.95
CA ALA A 91 2.32 21.34 11.61
C ALA A 91 1.67 22.40 10.70
N ALA A 92 2.04 22.43 9.41
CA ALA A 92 1.44 23.33 8.45
C ALA A 92 -0.02 22.98 8.13
N LEU A 93 -0.37 21.69 8.01
CA LEU A 93 -1.75 21.24 7.80
C LEU A 93 -2.63 21.57 9.01
N ARG A 94 -2.12 21.40 10.23
CA ARG A 94 -2.84 21.76 11.46
C ARG A 94 -3.12 23.25 11.56
N ALA A 95 -2.15 24.09 11.16
CA ALA A 95 -2.30 25.54 11.20
C ALA A 95 -3.25 26.07 10.12
N ASP A 96 -3.31 25.40 8.97
CA ASP A 96 -4.07 25.81 7.80
C ASP A 96 -4.52 24.56 7.01
N PRO A 97 -5.64 23.91 7.38
CA PRO A 97 -6.06 22.66 6.75
C PRO A 97 -6.50 22.86 5.29
N GLU A 98 -6.96 24.05 4.92
CA GLU A 98 -7.33 24.40 3.53
C GLU A 98 -6.12 24.49 2.59
N ARG A 99 -4.88 24.47 3.12
CA ARG A 99 -3.67 24.44 2.28
C ARG A 99 -3.65 23.26 1.30
N ILE A 100 -4.37 22.19 1.63
CA ILE A 100 -4.48 20.99 0.81
C ILE A 100 -5.13 21.27 -0.56
N GLU A 101 -5.92 22.35 -0.67
CA GLU A 101 -6.53 22.79 -1.94
C GLU A 101 -5.56 23.65 -2.78
N ARG A 102 -4.46 24.13 -2.17
CA ARG A 102 -3.52 25.09 -2.79
C ARG A 102 -2.18 24.48 -3.20
N ALA A 103 -1.84 23.30 -2.67
CA ALA A 103 -0.60 22.62 -2.96
C ALA A 103 -0.78 21.10 -2.86
N PRO A 104 0.01 20.31 -3.60
CA PRO A 104 -0.02 18.86 -3.44
C PRO A 104 0.41 18.46 -2.02
N PRO A 105 -0.08 17.31 -1.50
CA PRO A 105 0.44 16.73 -0.27
C PRO A 105 1.93 16.40 -0.38
N LEU A 106 2.59 16.23 0.77
CA LEU A 106 3.98 15.78 0.81
C LEU A 106 4.12 14.40 0.15
N ALA A 107 4.94 14.30 -0.90
CA ALA A 107 5.42 13.03 -1.39
C ALA A 107 6.43 12.45 -0.39
N LEU A 108 6.18 11.24 0.09
CA LEU A 108 7.05 10.54 1.03
C LEU A 108 8.26 9.96 0.31
N THR A 109 9.43 10.09 0.93
CA THR A 109 10.67 9.46 0.50
C THR A 109 11.00 8.24 1.35
N HIS A 110 11.69 7.28 0.75
CA HIS A 110 12.30 6.15 1.44
C HIS A 110 13.73 5.98 0.96
N GLU A 111 14.71 6.08 1.86
CA GLU A 111 16.15 6.09 1.54
C GLU A 111 16.47 7.23 0.55
N ASP A 112 15.99 8.43 0.85
CA ASP A 112 16.18 9.68 0.08
C ASP A 112 15.64 9.63 -1.36
N ARG A 113 14.75 8.68 -1.66
CA ARG A 113 14.09 8.55 -2.96
C ARG A 113 12.57 8.60 -2.80
N GLU A 114 11.94 9.42 -3.62
CA GLU A 114 10.49 9.34 -3.82
C GLU A 114 10.16 8.00 -4.48
N LEU A 115 9.23 7.24 -3.90
CA LEU A 115 8.80 5.97 -4.44
C LEU A 115 7.48 6.13 -5.19
N THR A 116 7.45 5.58 -6.40
CA THR A 116 6.23 5.37 -7.17
C THR A 116 5.83 3.90 -7.14
N LEU A 117 4.61 3.57 -7.59
CA LEU A 117 4.16 2.19 -7.70
C LEU A 117 5.12 1.35 -8.58
N THR A 118 5.72 1.95 -9.61
CA THR A 118 6.65 1.26 -10.52
C THR A 118 8.01 0.94 -9.91
N ASP A 119 8.38 1.57 -8.79
CA ASP A 119 9.65 1.32 -8.08
C ASP A 119 9.59 0.16 -7.09
N LEU A 120 8.41 -0.46 -6.95
CA LEU A 120 8.20 -1.55 -6.01
C LEU A 120 8.87 -2.84 -6.52
N ASP A 121 9.37 -3.65 -5.60
CA ASP A 121 9.72 -5.04 -5.88
C ASP A 121 8.45 -5.90 -5.92
N PHE A 122 8.60 -7.21 -6.15
CA PHE A 122 7.46 -8.12 -6.20
C PHE A 122 6.69 -8.14 -4.88
N ASP A 123 7.36 -8.30 -3.75
CA ASP A 123 6.71 -8.39 -2.44
C ASP A 123 5.88 -7.15 -2.12
N ALA A 124 6.45 -5.96 -2.29
CA ALA A 124 5.71 -4.71 -2.08
C ALA A 124 4.57 -4.55 -3.10
N SER A 125 4.77 -5.00 -4.35
CA SER A 125 3.69 -4.99 -5.35
C SER A 125 2.54 -5.92 -4.96
N THR A 126 2.80 -7.07 -4.33
CA THR A 126 1.71 -7.97 -3.86
C THR A 126 0.90 -7.36 -2.74
N ILE A 127 1.53 -6.62 -1.82
CA ILE A 127 0.85 -5.87 -0.75
C ILE A 127 -0.01 -4.77 -1.37
N THR A 128 0.54 -4.01 -2.32
CA THR A 128 -0.20 -2.99 -3.07
C THR A 128 -1.40 -3.57 -3.84
N ALA A 129 -1.27 -4.75 -4.44
CA ALA A 129 -2.37 -5.41 -5.12
C ALA A 129 -3.49 -5.80 -4.14
N ALA A 130 -3.16 -6.33 -2.97
CA ALA A 130 -4.15 -6.65 -1.94
C ALA A 130 -4.90 -5.40 -1.46
N VAL A 131 -4.17 -4.34 -1.10
CA VAL A 131 -4.76 -3.07 -0.64
C VAL A 131 -5.70 -2.47 -1.69
N PHE A 132 -5.30 -2.46 -2.96
CA PHE A 132 -6.19 -1.97 -4.03
C PHE A 132 -7.38 -2.86 -4.31
N ALA A 133 -7.29 -4.17 -4.05
CA ALA A 133 -8.43 -5.06 -4.17
C ALA A 133 -9.47 -4.78 -3.08
N GLU A 134 -9.02 -4.63 -1.83
CA GLU A 134 -9.86 -4.35 -0.65
C GLU A 134 -10.54 -2.98 -0.71
N ASN A 135 -9.85 -1.97 -1.25
CA ASN A 135 -10.37 -0.61 -1.34
C ASN A 135 -11.15 -0.34 -2.64
N SER A 136 -11.60 -1.36 -3.35
CA SER A 136 -12.32 -1.23 -4.64
C SER A 136 -13.26 -2.42 -4.86
N ASP A 137 -14.04 -2.40 -5.94
CA ASP A 137 -14.99 -3.48 -6.26
C ASP A 137 -14.32 -4.73 -6.91
N TYR A 138 -13.06 -5.00 -6.60
CA TYR A 138 -12.34 -6.15 -7.13
C TYR A 138 -12.53 -7.39 -6.24
N ASP A 139 -12.40 -8.59 -6.81
CA ASP A 139 -12.48 -9.82 -6.04
C ASP A 139 -11.16 -10.06 -5.29
N GLU A 140 -11.13 -9.68 -4.02
CA GLU A 140 -9.99 -9.86 -3.11
C GLU A 140 -9.48 -11.31 -3.09
N THR A 141 -10.40 -12.29 -2.99
CA THR A 141 -10.04 -13.71 -2.91
C THR A 141 -9.41 -14.21 -4.22
N MET A 142 -9.83 -13.65 -5.35
CA MET A 142 -9.22 -13.93 -6.65
C MET A 142 -7.83 -13.33 -6.73
N ILE A 143 -7.64 -12.08 -6.28
CA ILE A 143 -6.34 -11.42 -6.25
C ILE A 143 -5.37 -12.14 -5.32
N GLU A 144 -5.77 -12.52 -4.11
CA GLU A 144 -4.96 -13.32 -3.20
C GLU A 144 -4.50 -14.63 -3.85
N ARG A 145 -5.42 -15.33 -4.53
CA ARG A 145 -5.09 -16.59 -5.22
C ARG A 145 -4.13 -16.36 -6.38
N ALA A 146 -4.33 -15.30 -7.17
CA ALA A 146 -3.42 -14.94 -8.24
C ALA A 146 -2.01 -14.60 -7.72
N VAL A 147 -1.92 -13.91 -6.58
CA VAL A 147 -0.66 -13.65 -5.87
C VAL A 147 0.00 -14.96 -5.44
N GLY A 148 -0.78 -15.91 -4.90
CA GLY A 148 -0.29 -17.25 -4.55
C GLY A 148 0.33 -17.98 -5.75
N TYR A 149 -0.35 -17.97 -6.90
CA TYR A 149 0.17 -18.54 -8.13
C TYR A 149 1.41 -17.80 -8.66
N ALA A 150 1.45 -16.48 -8.56
CA ALA A 150 2.61 -15.68 -8.94
C ALA A 150 3.84 -16.02 -8.09
N ARG A 151 3.67 -16.18 -6.76
CA ARG A 151 4.73 -16.63 -5.85
C ARG A 151 5.25 -18.01 -6.22
N ALA A 152 4.35 -18.98 -6.40
CA ALA A 152 4.73 -20.33 -6.81
C ALA A 152 5.50 -20.33 -8.15
N ASP A 153 5.07 -19.51 -9.12
CA ASP A 153 5.78 -19.38 -10.39
C ASP A 153 7.18 -18.78 -10.25
N LEU A 154 7.36 -17.80 -9.35
CA LEU A 154 8.68 -17.24 -9.05
C LEU A 154 9.60 -18.26 -8.39
N ASP A 155 9.08 -19.02 -7.43
CA ASP A 155 9.83 -20.07 -6.74
C ASP A 155 10.28 -21.19 -7.70
N ASP A 156 9.45 -21.47 -8.72
CA ASP A 156 9.77 -22.39 -9.82
C ASP A 156 10.73 -21.78 -10.87
N GLY A 157 11.23 -20.56 -10.68
CA GLY A 157 12.14 -19.90 -11.61
C GLY A 157 11.47 -19.38 -12.89
N ARG A 158 10.17 -19.04 -12.83
CA ARG A 158 9.37 -18.50 -13.94
C ARG A 158 8.97 -17.03 -13.70
N PRO A 159 9.91 -16.08 -13.65
CA PRO A 159 9.63 -14.69 -13.28
C PRO A 159 8.81 -13.91 -14.32
N THR A 160 8.68 -14.43 -15.54
CA THR A 160 7.87 -13.82 -16.61
C THR A 160 6.57 -14.59 -16.82
N SER A 161 6.08 -15.32 -15.82
CA SER A 161 4.79 -15.99 -15.94
C SER A 161 3.66 -14.96 -16.08
N PRO A 162 2.52 -15.33 -16.67
CA PRO A 162 1.36 -14.46 -16.74
C PRO A 162 0.92 -13.96 -15.37
N PHE A 163 0.97 -14.80 -14.32
CA PHE A 163 0.58 -14.39 -12.97
C PHE A 163 1.52 -13.34 -12.41
N VAL A 164 2.83 -13.53 -12.51
CA VAL A 164 3.81 -12.54 -12.03
C VAL A 164 3.60 -11.21 -12.75
N THR A 165 3.53 -11.25 -14.09
CA THR A 165 3.39 -10.04 -14.90
C THR A 165 2.10 -9.31 -14.57
N LEU A 166 0.97 -10.01 -14.55
CA LEU A 166 -0.33 -9.40 -14.34
C LEU A 166 -0.53 -8.91 -12.90
N VAL A 167 0.03 -9.57 -11.89
CA VAL A 167 0.01 -9.06 -10.50
C VAL A 167 0.79 -7.75 -10.40
N LEU A 168 1.97 -7.67 -11.03
CA LEU A 168 2.73 -6.42 -11.09
C LEU A 168 1.96 -5.33 -11.85
N ASP A 169 1.37 -5.66 -13.00
CA ASP A 169 0.57 -4.72 -13.79
C ASP A 169 -0.66 -4.23 -13.02
N PHE A 170 -1.30 -5.08 -12.22
CA PHE A 170 -2.44 -4.71 -11.38
C PHE A 170 -2.02 -3.76 -10.26
N ALA A 171 -0.90 -4.04 -9.60
CA ALA A 171 -0.38 -3.17 -8.56
C ALA A 171 0.02 -1.78 -9.11
N ARG A 172 0.61 -1.73 -10.31
CA ARG A 172 1.33 -0.56 -10.82
C ARG A 172 0.57 0.27 -11.84
N GLY A 173 -0.33 -0.35 -12.59
CA GLY A 173 -0.96 0.25 -13.77
C GLY A 173 -2.29 0.94 -13.46
N GLU A 174 -2.71 1.81 -14.38
CA GLU A 174 -4.00 2.51 -14.30
C GLU A 174 -5.18 1.65 -14.82
N ASN A 175 -4.91 0.70 -15.72
CA ASN A 175 -5.92 -0.16 -16.36
C ASN A 175 -6.29 -1.40 -15.53
N ARG A 176 -6.46 -1.23 -14.20
CA ARG A 176 -6.65 -2.35 -13.24
C ARG A 176 -7.83 -3.26 -13.59
N GLY A 177 -8.94 -2.73 -14.11
CA GLY A 177 -10.08 -3.54 -14.52
C GLY A 177 -9.77 -4.57 -15.62
N ILE A 178 -9.00 -4.18 -16.65
CA ILE A 178 -8.60 -5.09 -17.73
C ILE A 178 -7.62 -6.15 -17.19
N VAL A 179 -6.69 -5.73 -16.33
CA VAL A 179 -5.72 -6.65 -15.72
C VAL A 179 -6.42 -7.64 -14.79
N HIS A 180 -7.38 -7.19 -13.99
CA HIS A 180 -8.20 -8.03 -13.11
C HIS A 180 -8.97 -9.09 -13.91
N GLN A 181 -9.61 -8.71 -15.02
CA GLN A 181 -10.30 -9.67 -15.89
C GLN A 181 -9.34 -10.76 -16.39
N ARG A 182 -8.15 -10.36 -16.88
CA ARG A 182 -7.14 -11.32 -17.35
C ARG A 182 -6.63 -12.23 -16.23
N LEU A 183 -6.40 -11.67 -15.04
CA LEU A 183 -6.03 -12.43 -13.85
C LEU A 183 -7.09 -13.49 -13.53
N ALA A 184 -8.37 -13.11 -13.51
CA ALA A 184 -9.47 -14.04 -13.27
C ALA A 184 -9.47 -15.20 -14.28
N GLU A 185 -9.37 -14.91 -15.58
CA GLU A 185 -9.31 -15.94 -16.63
C GLU A 185 -8.10 -16.88 -16.47
N HIS A 186 -6.94 -16.36 -16.06
CA HIS A 186 -5.75 -17.18 -15.80
C HIS A 186 -5.92 -18.04 -14.55
N THR A 187 -6.46 -17.47 -13.47
CA THR A 187 -6.73 -18.12 -12.18
C THR A 187 -7.70 -19.29 -12.36
N GLU A 188 -8.81 -19.07 -13.06
CA GLU A 188 -9.81 -20.11 -13.36
C GLU A 188 -9.21 -21.27 -14.17
N ARG A 189 -8.45 -20.95 -15.23
CA ARG A 189 -7.77 -21.96 -16.05
C ARG A 189 -6.76 -22.79 -15.26
N ARG A 190 -6.00 -22.17 -14.35
CA ARG A 190 -5.04 -22.90 -13.52
C ARG A 190 -5.75 -23.79 -12.51
N ARG A 191 -6.78 -23.26 -11.84
CA ARG A 191 -7.59 -24.02 -10.89
C ARG A 191 -8.26 -25.24 -11.53
N ALA A 192 -8.81 -25.09 -12.74
CA ALA A 192 -9.39 -26.22 -13.47
C ALA A 192 -8.36 -27.33 -13.73
N ARG A 193 -7.15 -26.96 -14.16
CA ARG A 193 -6.06 -27.94 -14.37
C ARG A 193 -5.62 -28.63 -13.09
N GLU A 194 -5.52 -27.91 -11.97
CA GLU A 194 -5.15 -28.50 -10.68
C GLU A 194 -6.21 -29.48 -10.18
N HIS A 195 -7.50 -29.12 -10.29
CA HIS A 195 -8.61 -30.00 -9.94
C HIS A 195 -8.69 -31.26 -10.83
N ASP A 196 -8.45 -31.12 -12.14
CA ASP A 196 -8.40 -32.26 -13.07
C ASP A 196 -7.25 -33.22 -12.73
N VAL A 197 -6.14 -32.71 -12.20
CA VAL A 197 -4.99 -33.53 -11.77
C VAL A 197 -5.29 -34.26 -10.47
N ASP A 198 -5.90 -33.60 -9.48
CA ASP A 198 -6.27 -34.23 -8.20
C ASP A 198 -7.25 -35.40 -8.40
N GLY A 199 -8.22 -35.25 -9.31
CA GLY A 199 -9.17 -36.32 -9.66
C GLY A 199 -8.58 -37.53 -10.41
N LEU A 200 -7.33 -37.46 -10.88
CA LEU A 200 -6.64 -38.58 -11.54
C LEU A 200 -5.93 -39.53 -10.55
N PHE A 201 -5.75 -39.11 -9.29
CA PHE A 201 -5.08 -39.91 -8.25
C PHE A 201 -6.03 -40.53 -7.22
N GLU A 202 -7.34 -40.24 -7.30
CA GLU A 202 -8.40 -40.92 -6.54
C GLU A 202 -8.90 -42.17 -7.29
N VAL A 203 -8.09 -43.24 -7.35
CA VAL A 203 -8.49 -44.58 -7.87
C VAL A 203 -7.96 -45.69 -6.98
#